data_AF-A0A7I8DCW2-F1
#
_entry.id   AF-A0A7I8DCW2-F1
#
_cell.length_a   1.000
_cell.length_b   1.000
_cell.length_c   1.000
_cell.angle_alpha   90.00
_cell.angle_beta   90.00
_cell.angle_gamma   90.00
#
_symmetry.space_group_name_H-M   'P 1'
#
loop_
_entity.id
_entity.type
_entity.pdbx_description
1 polymer ?
#
loop_
_entity_poly.entity_id
_entity_poly.type
_entity_poly.pdbx_seq_one_letter_code
_entity_poly.pdbx_strand_id
1 'polypeptide(L)'
;MVKAAPLIFLILFTSGALAVIEKTGAIDAFLKTTLHKFRNRLLLFIIPIALVFSVLGTTGIVVNSVIALIPLGIILARGLKLDAVFGAALIYLGTYTGWNMPVIAPQTLGLSQRIAELPLFSGIGYRIVMYLTVLIVTIAYIYWYARKIKKDPGKSILGSDPFPNSVNENQTEADHAASMTLRQKRILAFPVSLYWHLSYSRRSTNGQKTKWQDCLFLSQ
;
A
#
# COMPACT_ATOMS: atom_id res chain seq x y z
N MET A 1 -6.62 25.85 -5.52
CA MET A 1 -7.44 24.80 -4.87
C MET A 1 -7.94 23.73 -5.87
N VAL A 2 -8.61 24.08 -6.98
CA VAL A 2 -9.16 23.08 -7.95
C VAL A 2 -8.10 22.22 -8.66
N LYS A 3 -6.90 22.75 -8.90
CA LYS A 3 -5.81 22.01 -9.58
C LYS A 3 -5.28 20.78 -8.83
N ALA A 4 -5.46 20.72 -7.50
CA ALA A 4 -5.02 19.58 -6.68
C ALA A 4 -6.08 18.50 -6.48
N ALA A 5 -7.35 18.78 -6.85
CA ALA A 5 -8.46 17.86 -6.63
C ALA A 5 -8.25 16.46 -7.24
N PRO A 6 -7.73 16.30 -8.48
CA PRO A 6 -7.52 14.96 -9.04
C PRO A 6 -6.50 14.13 -8.26
N LEU A 7 -5.49 14.79 -7.69
CA LEU A 7 -4.42 14.15 -6.92
C LEU A 7 -4.95 13.67 -5.56
N ILE A 8 -5.79 14.48 -4.91
CA ILE A 8 -6.46 14.15 -3.64
C ILE A 8 -7.43 12.98 -3.84
N PHE A 9 -8.26 13.01 -4.90
CA PHE A 9 -9.20 11.93 -5.22
C PHE A 9 -8.49 10.61 -5.50
N LEU A 10 -7.38 10.67 -6.24
CA LEU A 10 -6.58 9.50 -6.53
C LEU A 10 -5.99 8.88 -5.25
N ILE A 11 -5.37 9.69 -4.38
CA ILE A 11 -4.79 9.21 -3.10
C ILE A 11 -5.87 8.56 -2.24
N LEU A 12 -7.02 9.22 -2.08
CA LEU A 12 -8.15 8.68 -1.31
C LEU A 12 -8.65 7.35 -1.89
N PHE A 13 -8.76 7.26 -3.21
CA PHE A 13 -9.25 6.06 -3.88
C PHE A 13 -8.25 4.90 -3.77
N THR A 14 -6.95 5.14 -4.01
CA THR A 14 -5.92 4.10 -3.89
C THR A 14 -5.75 3.60 -2.46
N SER A 15 -5.76 4.51 -1.48
CA SER A 15 -5.63 4.13 -0.06
C SER A 15 -6.89 3.42 0.45
N GLY A 16 -8.08 3.86 0.02
CA GLY A 16 -9.35 3.18 0.35
C GLY A 16 -9.45 1.79 -0.27
N ALA A 17 -9.04 1.62 -1.53
CA ALA A 17 -9.02 0.33 -2.20
C ALA A 17 -8.05 -0.65 -1.52
N LEU A 18 -6.86 -0.19 -1.16
CA LEU A 18 -5.89 -1.01 -0.41
C LEU A 18 -6.44 -1.45 0.95
N ALA A 19 -7.09 -0.55 1.69
CA ALA A 19 -7.69 -0.88 2.99
C ALA A 19 -8.80 -1.93 2.89
N VAL A 20 -9.59 -1.90 1.81
CA VAL A 20 -10.60 -2.95 1.54
C VAL A 20 -9.91 -4.28 1.26
N ILE A 21 -8.86 -4.29 0.43
CA ILE A 21 -8.09 -5.52 0.12
C ILE A 21 -7.45 -6.10 1.38
N GLU A 22 -6.88 -5.26 2.24
CA GLU A 22 -6.31 -5.68 3.52
C GLU A 22 -7.38 -6.31 4.43
N LYS A 23 -8.56 -5.68 4.52
CA LYS A 23 -9.68 -6.19 5.32
C LYS A 23 -10.24 -7.53 4.82
N THR A 24 -10.05 -7.86 3.54
CA THR A 24 -10.45 -9.19 3.00
C THR A 24 -9.53 -10.33 3.45
N GLY A 25 -8.38 -10.03 4.07
CA GLY A 25 -7.38 -11.04 4.42
C GLY A 25 -6.74 -11.72 3.20
N ALA A 26 -6.97 -11.20 1.98
CA ALA A 26 -6.41 -11.75 0.76
C ALA A 26 -4.87 -11.68 0.76
N ILE A 27 -4.32 -10.63 1.38
CA ILE A 27 -2.88 -10.47 1.58
C ILE A 27 -2.36 -11.60 2.50
N ASP A 28 -3.01 -11.84 3.63
CA ASP A 28 -2.62 -12.90 4.57
C ASP A 28 -2.75 -14.31 3.98
N ALA A 29 -3.81 -14.55 3.20
CA ALA A 29 -4.02 -15.82 2.50
C ALA A 29 -2.94 -16.06 1.43
N PHE A 30 -2.64 -15.05 0.61
CA PHE A 30 -1.57 -15.11 -0.40
C PHE A 30 -0.21 -15.44 0.24
N LEU A 31 0.07 -14.83 1.40
CA LEU A 31 1.32 -15.03 2.13
C LEU A 31 1.43 -16.42 2.74
N LYS A 32 0.36 -16.93 3.38
CA LYS A 32 0.34 -18.29 3.94
C LYS A 32 0.53 -19.35 2.84
N THR A 33 -0.15 -19.19 1.71
CA THR A 33 -0.02 -20.11 0.56
C THR A 33 1.40 -20.06 -0.03
N THR A 34 2.00 -18.88 -0.14
CA THR A 34 3.37 -18.71 -0.67
C THR A 34 4.41 -19.28 0.29
N LEU A 35 4.30 -19.04 1.60
CA LEU A 35 5.18 -19.61 2.61
C LEU A 35 5.16 -21.14 2.61
N HIS A 36 3.97 -21.75 2.51
CA HIS A 36 3.83 -23.20 2.59
C HIS A 36 4.40 -23.89 1.34
N LYS A 37 4.27 -23.26 0.17
CA LYS A 37 4.68 -23.83 -1.11
C LYS A 37 6.20 -23.76 -1.37
N PHE A 38 6.91 -22.80 -0.75
CA PHE A 38 8.30 -22.46 -1.16
C PHE A 38 9.37 -22.63 -0.07
N ARG A 39 9.08 -23.35 1.03
CA ARG A 39 9.99 -23.56 2.18
C ARG A 39 11.40 -24.09 1.83
N ASN A 40 11.54 -24.84 0.74
CA ASN A 40 12.82 -25.45 0.33
C ASN A 40 13.65 -24.64 -0.69
N ARG A 41 13.10 -23.59 -1.31
CA ARG A 41 13.76 -22.85 -2.39
C ARG A 41 13.67 -21.34 -2.13
N LEU A 42 14.66 -20.77 -1.44
CA LEU A 42 14.72 -19.34 -1.11
C LEU A 42 14.43 -18.41 -2.30
N LEU A 43 14.93 -18.74 -3.50
CA LEU A 43 14.67 -17.95 -4.72
C LEU A 43 13.19 -17.91 -5.07
N LEU A 44 12.50 -19.06 -5.02
CA LEU A 44 11.08 -19.16 -5.37
C LEU A 44 10.19 -18.45 -4.33
N PHE A 45 10.70 -18.17 -3.14
CA PHE A 45 10.02 -17.37 -2.14
C PHE A 45 10.21 -15.86 -2.37
N ILE A 46 11.45 -15.42 -2.63
CA ILE A 46 11.81 -14.00 -2.77
C ILE A 46 11.14 -13.39 -4.00
N ILE A 47 11.19 -14.08 -5.14
CA ILE A 47 10.71 -13.56 -6.44
C ILE A 47 9.24 -13.11 -6.40
N PRO A 48 8.25 -13.95 -6.02
CA PRO A 48 6.84 -13.55 -6.07
C PRO A 48 6.53 -12.40 -5.10
N ILE A 49 7.16 -12.39 -3.93
CA ILE A 49 6.93 -11.34 -2.93
C ILE A 49 7.53 -10.02 -3.42
N ALA A 50 8.80 -10.02 -3.83
CA ALA A 50 9.45 -8.83 -4.37
C ALA A 50 8.71 -8.28 -5.59
N LEU A 51 8.18 -9.14 -6.46
CA LEU A 51 7.39 -8.74 -7.63
C LEU A 51 6.07 -8.09 -7.22
N VAL A 52 5.31 -8.68 -6.29
CA VAL A 52 4.05 -8.10 -5.81
C VAL A 52 4.30 -6.73 -5.17
N PHE A 53 5.27 -6.64 -4.26
CA PHE A 53 5.59 -5.36 -3.61
C PHE A 53 6.13 -4.33 -4.61
N SER A 54 6.89 -4.75 -5.62
CA SER A 54 7.38 -3.85 -6.67
C SER A 54 6.25 -3.33 -7.56
N VAL A 55 5.27 -4.17 -7.91
CA VAL A 55 4.07 -3.73 -8.67
C VAL A 55 3.22 -2.76 -7.84
N LEU A 56 3.03 -3.06 -6.54
CA LEU A 56 2.34 -2.16 -5.61
C LEU A 56 3.11 -0.84 -5.40
N GLY A 57 4.44 -0.88 -5.46
CA GLY A 57 5.30 0.31 -5.42
C GLY A 57 5.20 1.15 -6.69
N THR A 58 5.22 0.52 -7.87
CA THR A 58 5.08 1.19 -9.17
C THR A 58 3.74 1.91 -9.34
N THR A 59 2.68 1.42 -8.70
CA THR A 59 1.37 2.08 -8.70
C THR A 59 1.27 3.21 -7.66
N GLY A 60 2.21 3.30 -6.71
CA GLY A 60 2.22 4.30 -5.65
C GLY A 60 1.27 4.01 -4.48
N ILE A 61 0.63 2.84 -4.47
CA ILE A 61 -0.43 2.50 -3.50
C ILE A 61 0.14 2.31 -2.09
N VAL A 62 1.26 1.61 -1.97
CA VAL A 62 1.80 1.16 -0.67
C VAL A 62 3.03 1.94 -0.20
N VAL A 63 3.49 2.95 -0.94
CA VAL A 63 4.78 3.61 -0.67
C VAL A 63 4.80 4.35 0.66
N ASN A 64 3.69 5.01 1.02
CA ASN A 64 3.56 5.70 2.30
C ASN A 64 3.31 4.73 3.47
N SER A 65 2.65 3.60 3.18
CA SER A 65 2.27 2.59 4.17
C SER A 65 3.31 1.47 4.32
N VAL A 66 4.40 1.51 3.57
CA VAL A 66 5.40 0.43 3.53
C VAL A 66 6.03 0.17 4.90
N ILE A 67 6.20 1.22 5.71
CA ILE A 67 6.76 1.12 7.08
C ILE A 67 5.85 0.23 7.96
N ALA A 68 4.53 0.34 7.80
CA ALA A 68 3.57 -0.51 8.50
C ALA A 68 3.61 -1.98 8.03
N LEU A 69 4.10 -2.24 6.81
CA LEU A 69 4.24 -3.58 6.24
C LEU A 69 5.60 -4.23 6.56
N ILE A 70 6.55 -3.51 7.18
CA ILE A 70 7.86 -4.08 7.57
C ILE A 70 7.72 -5.24 8.58
N PRO A 71 6.91 -5.14 9.65
CA PRO A 71 6.75 -6.23 10.62
C PRO A 71 6.28 -7.54 9.97
N LEU A 72 5.47 -7.45 8.92
CA LEU A 72 5.03 -8.59 8.12
C LEU A 72 6.23 -9.31 7.49
N GLY A 73 7.14 -8.56 6.86
CA GLY A 73 8.38 -9.11 6.31
C GLY A 73 9.24 -9.81 7.36
N ILE A 74 9.25 -9.30 8.59
CA ILE A 74 10.01 -9.89 9.70
C ILE A 74 9.41 -11.23 10.14
N ILE A 75 8.09 -11.37 10.16
CA ILE A 75 7.41 -12.66 10.41
C ILE A 75 7.79 -13.67 9.32
N LEU A 76 7.82 -13.25 8.05
CA LEU A 76 8.25 -14.10 6.93
C LEU A 76 9.71 -14.56 7.11
N ALA A 77 10.60 -13.67 7.54
CA ALA A 77 11.99 -13.99 7.81
C ALA A 77 12.13 -15.02 8.96
N ARG A 78 11.34 -14.87 10.03
CA ARG A 78 11.31 -15.82 11.15
C ARG A 78 10.88 -17.22 10.70
N GLY A 79 9.89 -17.32 9.82
CA GLY A 79 9.47 -18.61 9.23
C GLY A 79 10.54 -19.30 8.39
N LEU A 80 11.50 -18.54 7.85
CA LEU A 80 12.61 -19.04 7.02
C LEU A 80 13.92 -19.24 7.80
N LYS A 81 13.93 -18.97 9.12
CA LYS A 81 15.14 -18.94 9.95
C LYS A 81 16.21 -17.98 9.40
N LEU A 82 15.77 -16.83 8.90
CA LEU A 82 16.60 -15.71 8.45
C LEU A 82 16.43 -14.53 9.41
N ASP A 83 17.18 -13.46 9.22
CA ASP A 83 17.17 -12.31 10.14
C ASP A 83 16.05 -11.30 9.84
N ALA A 84 15.69 -10.48 10.84
CA ALA A 84 14.74 -9.39 10.67
C ALA A 84 15.15 -8.39 9.57
N VAL A 85 16.46 -8.14 9.38
CA VAL A 85 16.99 -7.29 8.31
C VAL A 85 16.61 -7.82 6.93
N PHE A 86 16.65 -9.15 6.73
CA PHE A 86 16.21 -9.74 5.45
C PHE A 86 14.72 -9.48 5.21
N GLY A 87 13.89 -9.65 6.24
CA GLY A 87 12.46 -9.39 6.16
C GLY A 87 12.13 -7.93 5.84
N ALA A 88 12.78 -7.00 6.54
CA ALA A 88 12.65 -5.57 6.28
C ALA A 88 13.15 -5.19 4.88
N ALA A 89 14.31 -5.69 4.47
CA ALA A 89 14.88 -5.45 3.15
C ALA A 89 13.98 -6.00 2.03
N LEU A 90 13.36 -7.16 2.21
CA LEU A 90 12.47 -7.77 1.21
C LEU A 90 11.27 -6.87 0.91
N ILE A 91 10.60 -6.37 1.95
CA ILE A 91 9.40 -5.52 1.82
C ILE A 91 9.79 -4.12 1.36
N TYR A 92 10.79 -3.52 2.01
CA TYR A 92 11.20 -2.14 1.76
C TYR A 92 11.85 -2.01 0.38
N LEU A 93 12.92 -2.76 0.10
CA LEU A 93 13.59 -2.66 -1.21
C LEU A 93 12.67 -3.09 -2.34
N GLY A 94 11.85 -4.15 -2.15
CA GLY A 94 10.88 -4.58 -3.16
C GLY A 94 9.90 -3.48 -3.54
N THR A 95 9.35 -2.78 -2.54
CA THR A 95 8.43 -1.65 -2.78
C THR A 95 9.15 -0.47 -3.45
N TYR A 96 10.32 -0.09 -2.93
CA TYR A 96 11.05 1.07 -3.42
C TYR A 96 11.66 0.87 -4.80
N THR A 97 11.97 -0.36 -5.23
CA THR A 97 12.34 -0.60 -6.63
C THR A 97 11.24 -0.17 -7.60
N GLY A 98 9.99 -0.47 -7.29
CA GLY A 98 8.87 -0.07 -8.11
C GLY A 98 8.57 1.42 -8.06
N TRP A 99 8.78 2.06 -6.91
CA TRP A 99 8.58 3.50 -6.76
C TRP A 99 9.65 4.33 -7.47
N ASN A 100 10.91 3.88 -7.46
CA ASN A 100 12.02 4.59 -8.12
C ASN A 100 11.95 4.51 -9.65
N MET A 101 11.43 3.40 -10.18
CA MET A 101 11.23 3.20 -11.62
C MET A 101 9.74 2.99 -11.94
N PRO A 102 8.87 3.99 -11.70
CA PRO A 102 7.45 3.79 -11.90
C PRO A 102 7.14 3.63 -13.39
N VAL A 103 6.22 2.73 -13.71
CA VAL A 103 5.70 2.55 -15.08
C VAL A 103 4.31 3.17 -15.21
N ILE A 104 3.48 3.07 -14.16
CA ILE A 104 2.06 3.46 -14.15
C ILE A 104 1.74 4.25 -12.86
N ALA A 105 2.60 5.19 -12.46
CA ALA A 105 2.35 6.05 -11.30
C ALA A 105 1.68 7.37 -11.72
N PRO A 106 0.35 7.52 -11.64
CA PRO A 106 -0.32 8.76 -12.04
C PRO A 106 0.10 9.99 -11.21
N GLN A 107 0.52 9.78 -9.95
CA GLN A 107 0.93 10.85 -9.02
C GLN A 107 2.24 11.51 -9.44
N THR A 108 3.27 10.70 -9.71
CA THR A 108 4.62 11.18 -10.01
C THR A 108 4.81 11.26 -11.51
N LEU A 109 4.65 10.13 -12.20
CA LEU A 109 4.95 9.98 -13.62
C LEU A 109 3.96 10.73 -14.51
N GLY A 110 2.66 10.67 -14.18
CA GLY A 110 1.63 11.43 -14.88
C GLY A 110 1.78 12.94 -14.73
N LEU A 111 2.21 13.41 -13.55
CA LEU A 111 2.49 14.82 -13.31
C LEU A 111 3.74 15.27 -14.07
N SER A 112 4.83 14.50 -14.03
CA SER A 112 6.07 14.81 -14.75
C SER A 112 5.85 14.87 -16.27
N GLN A 113 5.05 13.95 -16.85
CA GLN A 113 4.75 13.98 -18.28
C GLN A 113 3.93 15.22 -18.69
N ARG A 114 3.01 15.67 -17.83
CA ARG A 114 2.24 16.90 -18.06
C ARG A 114 3.12 18.14 -18.03
N ILE A 115 4.09 18.19 -17.12
CA ILE A 115 5.07 19.30 -17.05
C ILE A 115 6.00 19.29 -18.27
N ALA A 116 6.37 18.11 -18.75
CA ALA A 116 7.22 17.93 -19.92
C ALA A 116 6.47 18.03 -21.26
N GLU A 117 5.16 18.31 -21.25
CA GLU A 117 4.29 18.36 -22.44
C GLU A 117 4.34 17.09 -23.31
N LEU A 118 4.66 15.94 -22.72
CA LEU A 118 4.73 14.65 -23.41
C LEU A 118 3.39 13.91 -23.33
N PRO A 119 3.02 13.15 -24.38
CA PRO A 119 1.82 12.32 -24.33
C PRO A 119 1.93 11.28 -23.21
N LEU A 120 0.78 10.99 -22.59
CA LEU A 120 0.67 9.96 -21.56
C LEU A 120 1.20 8.62 -22.10
N PHE A 121 2.02 7.94 -21.29
CA PHE A 121 2.69 6.68 -21.64
C PHE A 121 3.81 6.76 -22.69
N SER A 122 4.29 7.97 -23.02
CA SER A 122 5.50 8.10 -23.86
C SER A 122 6.71 7.38 -23.26
N GLY A 123 7.35 6.53 -24.09
CA GLY A 123 8.54 5.76 -23.73
C GLY A 123 8.31 4.56 -22.81
N ILE A 124 7.10 3.99 -22.77
CA ILE A 124 6.77 2.90 -21.83
C ILE A 124 7.68 1.67 -21.97
N GLY A 125 8.09 1.32 -23.19
CA GLY A 125 9.01 0.19 -23.43
C GLY A 125 10.35 0.38 -22.73
N TYR A 126 10.97 1.57 -22.87
CA TYR A 126 12.22 1.91 -22.20
C TYR A 126 12.08 1.87 -20.67
N ARG A 127 10.96 2.38 -20.14
CA ARG A 127 10.68 2.37 -18.70
C ARG A 127 10.54 0.95 -18.16
N ILE A 128 9.87 0.06 -18.89
CA ILE A 128 9.74 -1.35 -18.50
C ILE A 128 11.10 -2.03 -18.46
N VAL A 129 11.97 -1.78 -19.45
CA VAL A 129 13.34 -2.35 -19.46
C VAL A 129 14.14 -1.87 -18.26
N MET A 130 14.11 -0.58 -17.94
CA MET A 130 14.79 -0.03 -16.76
C MET A 130 14.23 -0.58 -15.45
N TYR A 131 12.91 -0.64 -15.33
CA TYR A 131 12.21 -1.24 -14.19
C TYR A 131 12.62 -2.70 -13.98
N LEU A 132 12.60 -3.52 -15.03
CA LEU A 132 12.98 -4.93 -14.95
C LEU A 132 14.45 -5.09 -14.57
N THR A 133 15.35 -4.24 -15.10
CA THR A 133 16.78 -4.28 -14.77
C THR A 133 17.00 -4.04 -13.28
N VAL A 134 16.38 -2.98 -12.75
CA VAL A 134 16.49 -2.62 -11.32
C VAL A 134 15.82 -3.67 -10.43
N LEU A 135 14.70 -4.25 -10.85
CA LEU A 135 14.02 -5.33 -10.14
C LEU A 135 14.91 -6.58 -10.03
N ILE A 136 15.54 -6.99 -11.14
CA ILE A 136 16.44 -8.15 -11.17
C ILE A 136 17.64 -7.94 -10.26
N VAL A 137 18.28 -6.76 -10.30
CA VAL A 137 19.41 -6.41 -9.43
C VAL A 137 19.02 -6.48 -7.96
N THR A 138 17.84 -5.96 -7.61
CA THR A 138 17.34 -5.99 -6.22
C THR A 138 17.01 -7.41 -5.75
N ILE A 139 16.37 -8.23 -6.59
CA ILE A 139 16.12 -9.65 -6.27
C ILE A 139 17.45 -10.39 -6.07
N ALA A 140 18.44 -10.14 -6.94
CA ALA A 140 19.77 -10.74 -6.82
C ALA A 140 20.48 -10.32 -5.52
N TYR A 141 20.39 -9.05 -5.14
CA TYR A 141 20.95 -8.54 -3.89
C TYR A 141 20.29 -9.18 -2.66
N ILE A 142 18.95 -9.21 -2.61
CA ILE A 142 18.19 -9.83 -1.51
C ILE A 142 18.52 -11.32 -1.41
N TYR A 143 18.61 -12.02 -2.55
CA TYR A 143 18.99 -13.42 -2.59
C TYR A 143 20.42 -13.66 -2.11
N TRP A 144 21.38 -12.85 -2.55
CA TRP A 144 22.77 -12.91 -2.11
C TRP A 144 22.87 -12.73 -0.60
N TYR A 145 22.18 -11.72 -0.05
CA TYR A 145 22.13 -11.46 1.39
C TYR A 145 21.52 -12.64 2.16
N ALA A 146 20.39 -13.17 1.70
CA ALA A 146 19.74 -14.30 2.33
C ALA A 146 20.61 -15.58 2.31
N ARG A 147 21.36 -15.80 1.23
CA ARG A 147 22.31 -16.91 1.12
C ARG A 147 23.51 -16.75 2.03
N LYS A 148 23.98 -15.50 2.22
CA LYS A 148 25.07 -15.16 3.14
C LYS A 148 24.68 -15.50 4.58
N ILE A 149 23.52 -15.05 5.04
CA ILE A 149 23.01 -15.33 6.39
C ILE A 149 22.73 -16.82 6.58
N LYS A 150 22.09 -17.47 5.60
CA LYS A 150 21.76 -18.90 5.72
C LYS A 150 22.99 -19.79 5.85
N LYS A 151 24.13 -19.39 5.29
CA LYS A 151 25.41 -20.11 5.43
C LYS A 151 26.12 -19.81 6.75
N ASP A 152 25.97 -18.59 7.24
CA ASP A 152 26.71 -18.11 8.41
C ASP A 152 25.84 -17.08 9.16
N PRO A 153 25.06 -17.52 10.16
CA PRO A 153 24.18 -16.65 10.94
C PRO A 153 24.94 -15.53 11.68
N GLY A 154 26.22 -15.73 11.99
CA GLY A 154 27.06 -14.72 12.65
C GLY A 154 27.42 -13.52 11.78
N LYS A 155 27.15 -13.58 10.47
CA LYS A 155 27.31 -12.45 9.54
C LYS A 155 26.09 -11.54 9.48
N SER A 156 25.07 -11.81 10.30
CA SER A 156 23.96 -10.88 10.49
C SER A 156 24.49 -9.56 11.04
N ILE A 157 24.00 -8.44 10.50
CA ILE A 157 24.24 -7.11 11.06
C ILE A 157 23.69 -7.01 12.49
N LEU A 158 22.68 -7.84 12.82
CA LEU A 158 22.06 -7.92 14.14
C LEU A 158 22.82 -8.80 15.15
N GLY A 159 23.94 -9.44 14.76
CA GLY A 159 24.76 -10.23 15.67
C GLY A 159 24.01 -11.38 16.33
N SER A 160 23.99 -11.43 17.67
CA SER A 160 23.39 -12.51 18.47
C SER A 160 21.86 -12.45 18.59
N ASP A 161 21.23 -11.33 18.24
CA ASP A 161 19.77 -11.14 18.34
C ASP A 161 19.13 -10.89 16.96
N PRO A 162 18.85 -11.94 16.16
CA PRO A 162 18.28 -11.81 14.82
C PRO A 162 16.90 -11.13 14.77
N PHE A 163 16.25 -10.99 15.92
CA PHE A 163 14.93 -10.38 16.11
C PHE A 163 14.89 -9.53 17.38
N PRO A 164 15.20 -8.22 17.32
CA PRO A 164 15.14 -7.35 18.48
C PRO A 164 13.71 -7.22 19.02
N ASN A 165 13.55 -7.23 20.35
CA ASN A 165 12.23 -7.24 21.03
C ASN A 165 11.35 -6.03 20.71
N SER A 166 11.95 -4.88 20.34
CA SER A 166 11.23 -3.68 19.91
C SER A 166 10.34 -3.90 18.68
N VAL A 167 10.64 -4.91 17.85
CA VAL A 167 9.79 -5.26 16.70
C VAL A 167 8.53 -6.02 17.16
N ASN A 168 8.63 -6.83 18.21
CA ASN A 168 7.46 -7.55 18.76
C ASN A 168 6.52 -6.57 19.50
N GLU A 169 7.04 -5.49 20.08
CA GLU A 169 6.24 -4.48 20.81
C GLU A 169 5.37 -3.62 19.87
N ASN A 170 5.91 -3.23 18.71
CA ASN A 170 5.15 -2.53 17.66
C ASN A 170 4.03 -3.39 17.04
N GLN A 171 4.12 -4.73 17.13
CA GLN A 171 3.05 -5.64 16.70
C GLN A 171 1.85 -5.59 17.66
N THR A 172 2.11 -5.52 18.96
CA THR A 172 1.06 -5.33 19.98
C THR A 172 0.35 -3.99 19.80
N GLU A 173 1.08 -2.94 19.40
CA GLU A 173 0.47 -1.63 19.11
C GLU A 173 -0.34 -1.60 17.81
N ALA A 174 0.05 -2.32 16.75
CA ALA A 174 -0.76 -2.44 15.53
C ALA A 174 -2.04 -3.26 15.75
N ASP A 175 -1.96 -4.34 16.54
CA ASP A 175 -3.13 -5.14 16.96
C ASP A 175 -4.01 -4.38 17.97
N HIS A 176 -3.44 -3.49 18.81
CA HIS A 176 -4.19 -2.63 19.73
C HIS A 176 -4.73 -1.35 19.08
N ALA A 177 -4.10 -0.82 18.03
CA ALA A 177 -4.63 0.27 17.21
C ALA A 177 -5.86 -0.15 16.40
N ALA A 178 -6.05 -1.46 16.18
CA ALA A 178 -7.29 -2.04 15.66
C ALA A 178 -8.41 -2.12 16.72
N SER A 179 -8.12 -1.90 18.01
CA SER A 179 -9.14 -1.75 19.05
C SER A 179 -9.57 -0.27 19.16
N MET A 180 -10.53 0.12 18.31
CA MET A 180 -11.07 1.48 18.33
C MET A 180 -11.61 1.84 19.72
N THR A 181 -11.01 2.83 20.37
CA THR A 181 -11.55 3.40 21.61
C THR A 181 -12.83 4.19 21.31
N LEU A 182 -13.78 4.19 22.25
CA LEU A 182 -15.12 4.78 22.12
C LEU A 182 -15.11 6.27 21.68
N ARG A 183 -13.99 6.97 21.92
CA ARG A 183 -13.74 8.35 21.49
C ARG A 183 -13.45 8.47 19.99
N GLN A 184 -12.65 7.56 19.42
CA GLN A 184 -12.40 7.52 17.97
C GLN A 184 -13.68 7.17 17.20
N LYS A 185 -14.54 6.30 17.75
CA LYS A 185 -15.86 5.97 17.18
C LYS A 185 -16.82 7.17 17.14
N ARG A 186 -16.74 8.08 18.12
CA ARG A 186 -17.50 9.35 18.13
C ARG A 186 -16.95 10.37 17.13
N ILE A 187 -15.63 10.46 16.99
CA ILE A 187 -14.98 11.36 16.03
C ILE A 187 -15.29 10.93 14.58
N LEU A 188 -15.33 9.62 14.31
CA LEU A 188 -15.68 9.09 12.98
C LEU A 188 -17.19 9.17 12.67
N ALA A 189 -18.06 9.15 13.70
CA ALA A 189 -19.50 9.30 13.53
C ALA A 189 -19.94 10.74 13.23
N PHE A 190 -19.21 11.75 13.72
CA PHE A 190 -19.52 13.16 13.51
C PHE A 190 -19.60 13.59 12.03
N PRO A 191 -18.61 13.28 11.15
CA PRO A 191 -18.71 13.65 9.74
C PRO A 191 -19.82 12.89 9.01
N VAL A 192 -20.13 11.66 9.42
CA VAL A 192 -21.23 10.86 8.83
C VAL A 192 -22.59 11.44 9.22
N SER A 193 -22.77 11.86 10.47
CA SER A 193 -24.00 12.50 10.93
C SER A 193 -24.19 13.88 10.31
N LEU A 194 -23.11 14.65 10.12
CA LEU A 194 -23.15 15.95 9.45
C LEU A 194 -23.49 15.78 7.95
N TYR A 195 -22.91 14.78 7.29
CA TYR A 195 -23.24 14.46 5.90
C TYR A 195 -24.69 14.00 5.74
N TRP A 196 -25.20 13.21 6.70
CA TRP A 196 -26.62 12.83 6.73
C TRP A 196 -27.54 14.04 6.94
N HIS A 197 -27.18 14.96 7.84
CA HIS A 197 -27.97 16.16 8.10
C HIS A 197 -27.96 17.15 6.91
N LEU A 198 -26.84 17.29 6.22
CA LEU A 198 -26.72 18.11 5.00
C LEU A 198 -27.45 17.49 3.80
N SER A 199 -27.45 16.16 3.67
CA SER A 199 -28.24 15.49 2.63
C SER A 199 -29.73 15.54 2.92
N TYR A 200 -30.13 15.49 4.20
CA TYR A 200 -31.52 15.69 4.62
C TYR A 200 -32.00 17.14 4.35
N SER A 201 -31.18 18.16 4.65
CA SER A 201 -31.54 19.57 4.39
C SER A 201 -31.64 19.89 2.89
N ARG A 202 -30.85 19.22 2.03
CA ARG A 202 -30.98 19.30 0.57
C ARG A 202 -32.26 18.63 0.04
N ARG A 203 -32.76 17.57 0.68
CA ARG A 203 -34.06 16.97 0.32
C ARG A 203 -35.24 17.87 0.65
N SER A 204 -35.21 18.55 1.79
CA SER A 204 -36.29 19.46 2.21
C SER A 204 -36.43 20.68 1.30
N THR A 205 -35.31 21.24 0.82
CA THR A 205 -35.33 22.41 -0.09
C THR A 205 -35.75 22.08 -1.52
N ASN A 206 -35.47 20.87 -2.03
CA ASN A 206 -35.99 20.43 -3.34
C ASN A 206 -37.50 20.09 -3.32
N GLY A 207 -38.06 19.68 -2.17
CA GLY A 207 -39.50 19.43 -2.02
C GLY A 207 -40.37 20.69 -1.99
N GLN A 208 -39.79 21.85 -1.65
CA GLN A 208 -40.52 23.13 -1.74
C GLN A 208 -40.59 23.66 -3.17
N LYS A 209 -39.58 23.43 -4.02
CA LYS A 209 -39.57 23.93 -5.41
C LYS A 209 -40.64 23.30 -6.29
N THR A 210 -40.98 22.02 -6.08
CA THR A 210 -42.06 21.35 -6.82
C THR A 210 -43.44 21.90 -6.40
N LYS A 211 -43.63 22.20 -5.11
CA LYS A 211 -44.90 22.70 -4.58
C LYS A 211 -45.29 24.09 -5.09
N TRP A 212 -44.33 24.95 -5.44
CA TRP A 212 -44.59 26.26 -6.05
C TRP A 212 -44.90 26.17 -7.56
N GLN A 213 -44.42 25.14 -8.25
CA GLN A 213 -44.73 24.92 -9.67
C GLN A 213 -46.16 24.40 -9.86
N ASP A 214 -46.67 23.59 -8.92
CA ASP A 214 -48.05 23.09 -8.97
C ASP A 214 -49.10 24.19 -8.68
N CYS A 215 -48.78 25.19 -7.84
CA CYS A 215 -49.69 26.31 -7.56
C CYS A 215 -49.82 27.30 -8.74
N LEU A 216 -48.84 27.37 -9.65
CA LEU A 216 -48.86 28.27 -10.81
C LEU A 216 -49.67 27.71 -11.99
N PHE A 217 -49.96 26.41 -12.02
CA PHE A 217 -50.76 25.75 -13.07
C PHE A 217 -52.27 25.68 -12.78
N LEU A 218 -52.71 26.03 -11.58
CA LEU A 218 -54.13 25.99 -11.17
C LEU A 218 -54.84 27.35 -11.25
N SER A 219 -54.19 28.39 -11.81
CA SER A 219 -54.78 29.73 -11.99
C SER A 219 -54.90 30.18 -13.46
N GLN A 220 -54.86 29.25 -14.40
CA GLN A 220 -55.37 29.44 -15.78
C GLN A 220 -56.46 28.41 -16.04
#